data_AF-A0A2E8CXW9-F1
#
_entry.id   AF-A0A2E8CXW9-F1
#
_cell.length_a   1.000
_cell.length_b   1.000
_cell.length_c   1.000
_cell.angle_alpha   90.00
_cell.angle_beta   90.00
_cell.angle_gamma   90.00
#
_symmetry.space_group_name_H-M   'P 1'
#
loop_
_entity.id
_entity.type
_entity.pdbx_description
1 polymer ?
#
loop_
_entity_poly.entity_id
_entity_poly.type
_entity_poly.pdbx_seq_one_letter_code
_entity_poly.pdbx_strand_id
1 'polypeptide(L)' 'MDDTPYRQFFEQPAHSYHRQYEALRAVFIDGRPQKEVAEQFGFQYSTMRQIVYEFRQHCDMNDASQESPFFEI' A
#
# COMPACT_ATOMS: atom_id res chain seq x y z
N MET A 1 -16.40 -20.08 -14.64
CA MET A 1 -16.89 -19.09 -13.68
C MET A 1 -16.10 -17.82 -13.94
N ASP A 2 -16.78 -16.71 -14.16
CA ASP A 2 -16.13 -15.41 -14.37
C ASP A 2 -15.80 -14.79 -13.02
N ASP A 3 -14.52 -14.74 -12.67
CA ASP A 3 -14.03 -14.09 -11.45
C ASP A 3 -13.91 -12.56 -11.58
N THR A 4 -14.34 -12.02 -12.72
CA THR A 4 -14.35 -10.59 -13.04
C THR A 4 -14.88 -9.69 -11.91
N PRO A 5 -16.03 -9.97 -11.25
CA PRO A 5 -16.50 -9.13 -10.14
C PRO A 5 -15.58 -9.17 -8.92
N TYR A 6 -14.90 -10.29 -8.65
CA TYR A 6 -13.97 -10.41 -7.53
C TYR A 6 -12.66 -9.67 -7.80
N ARG A 7 -12.19 -9.64 -9.06
CA ARG A 7 -11.00 -8.86 -9.45
C ARG A 7 -11.24 -7.36 -9.30
N GLN A 8 -12.41 -6.87 -9.72
CA GLN A 8 -12.77 -5.46 -9.61
C GLN A 8 -12.76 -4.95 -8.16
N PHE A 9 -13.06 -5.81 -7.19
CA PHE A 9 -12.96 -5.46 -5.76
C PHE A 9 -11.54 -5.05 -5.36
N PHE A 10 -10.52 -5.74 -5.87
CA PHE A 10 -9.11 -5.42 -5.60
C PHE A 10 -8.58 -4.29 -6.49
N GLU A 11 -9.12 -4.14 -7.70
CA GLU A 11 -8.72 -3.08 -8.64
C GLU A 11 -9.29 -1.70 -8.25
N GLN A 12 -10.36 -1.66 -7.46
CA GLN A 12 -11.01 -0.42 -7.00
C GLN A 12 -11.13 -0.36 -5.48
N PRO A 13 -10.01 -0.22 -4.74
CA PRO A 13 -10.06 -0.11 -3.29
C PRO A 13 -10.83 1.15 -2.88
N ALA A 14 -12.01 0.93 -2.27
CA ALA A 14 -12.87 1.99 -1.76
C ALA A 14 -12.31 2.68 -0.50
N HIS A 15 -11.52 1.95 0.29
CA HIS A 15 -10.90 2.46 1.51
C HIS A 15 -9.44 2.87 1.28
N SER A 16 -9.06 4.01 1.85
CA SER A 16 -7.70 4.56 1.76
C SER A 16 -6.63 3.57 2.23
N TYR A 17 -6.92 2.76 3.26
CA TYR A 17 -5.98 1.77 3.79
C TYR A 17 -5.68 0.63 2.81
N HIS A 18 -6.70 0.10 2.13
CA HIS A 18 -6.50 -0.93 1.09
C HIS A 18 -5.64 -0.40 -0.06
N ARG A 19 -5.87 0.85 -0.45
CA ARG A 19 -5.07 1.52 -1.48
C ARG A 19 -3.61 1.69 -1.06
N GLN A 20 -3.35 2.03 0.21
CA GLN A 20 -1.98 2.11 0.75
C GLN A 20 -1.30 0.75 0.79
N TYR A 21 -2.02 -0.30 1.22
CA TYR A 21 -1.50 -1.67 1.23
C TYR A 21 -1.10 -2.14 -0.18
N GLU A 22 -1.99 -1.99 -1.16
CA GLU A 22 -1.72 -2.40 -2.55
C GLU A 22 -0.57 -1.58 -3.17
N ALA A 23 -0.48 -0.29 -2.84
CA ALA A 23 0.64 0.53 -3.27
C ALA A 23 1.99 0.06 -2.69
N LEU A 24 2.02 -0.25 -1.40
CA LEU A 24 3.24 -0.76 -0.77
C LEU A 24 3.63 -2.13 -1.30
N ARG A 25 2.66 -3.01 -1.51
CA ARG A 25 2.88 -4.31 -2.16
C ARG A 25 3.51 -4.11 -3.55
N ALA A 26 2.99 -3.17 -4.34
CA ALA A 26 3.54 -2.84 -5.65
C ALA A 26 5.00 -2.35 -5.59
N VAL A 27 5.36 -1.57 -4.55
CA VAL A 27 6.74 -1.08 -4.38
C VAL A 27 7.68 -2.20 -3.91
N PHE A 28 7.30 -2.98 -2.89
CA PHE A 28 8.21 -3.92 -2.23
C PHE A 28 8.22 -5.32 -2.82
N ILE A 29 7.05 -5.83 -3.24
CA ILE A 29 6.92 -7.18 -3.81
C ILE A 29 7.11 -7.13 -5.33
N ASP A 30 6.42 -6.19 -5.99
CA ASP A 30 6.49 -6.09 -7.46
C ASP A 30 7.69 -5.21 -7.92
N GLY A 31 8.43 -4.60 -7.00
CA GLY A 31 9.66 -3.84 -7.29
C GLY A 31 9.44 -2.55 -8.08
N ARG A 32 8.22 -2.03 -8.11
CA ARG A 32 7.84 -0.92 -8.98
C ARG A 32 8.34 0.43 -8.44
N PRO A 33 8.71 1.39 -9.32
CA PRO A 33 9.12 2.71 -8.89
C PRO A 33 8.01 3.43 -8.12
N GLN A 34 8.36 4.01 -6.96
CA GLN A 34 7.41 4.76 -6.12
C GLN A 34 6.65 5.85 -6.88
N LYS A 35 7.26 6.45 -7.91
CA LYS A 35 6.61 7.48 -8.73
C LYS A 35 5.45 6.91 -9.55
N GLU A 36 5.69 5.78 -10.22
CA GLU A 36 4.67 5.10 -11.03
C GLU A 36 3.54 4.55 -10.14
N VAL A 37 3.88 4.01 -8.97
CA VAL A 37 2.88 3.56 -8.00
C VAL A 37 2.06 4.74 -7.48
N ALA A 38 2.68 5.89 -7.20
CA ALA A 38 1.95 7.08 -6.75
C ALA A 38 0.91 7.52 -7.80
N GLU A 39 1.32 7.59 -9.07
CA GLU A 39 0.43 7.95 -10.17
C GLU A 39 -0.71 6.93 -10.34
N GLN A 40 -0.42 5.63 -10.31
CA GLN A 40 -1.43 4.58 -10.47
C GLN A 40 -2.49 4.60 -9.36
N PHE A 41 -2.06 4.79 -8.11
CA PHE A 41 -2.95 4.75 -6.96
C PHE A 41 -3.50 6.14 -6.58
N GLY A 42 -3.20 7.19 -7.37
CA GLY A 42 -3.72 8.55 -7.16
C GLY A 42 -3.14 9.26 -5.94
N PHE A 43 -1.91 8.93 -5.56
CA PHE A 43 -1.14 9.63 -4.53
C PHE A 43 -0.24 10.70 -5.13
N GLN A 44 0.03 11.74 -4.36
CA GLN A 44 1.18 12.60 -4.63
C GLN A 44 2.47 11.81 -4.41
N TYR A 45 3.51 12.09 -5.20
CA TYR A 45 4.80 11.40 -5.07
C TYR A 45 5.44 11.59 -3.69
N SER A 46 5.28 12.77 -3.09
CA SER A 46 5.72 13.06 -1.73
C SER A 46 5.03 12.18 -0.68
N THR A 47 3.72 12.00 -0.81
CA THR A 47 2.92 11.09 0.05
C THR A 47 3.41 9.66 -0.08
N MET A 48 3.67 9.18 -1.30
CA MET A 48 4.20 7.83 -1.51
C MET A 48 5.56 7.63 -0.83
N ARG A 49 6.46 8.61 -0.94
CA ARG A 49 7.76 8.57 -0.27
C ARG A 49 7.62 8.50 1.25
N GLN A 50 6.69 9.26 1.82
CA GLN A 50 6.42 9.24 3.26
C GLN A 50 5.91 7.87 3.71
N ILE A 51 4.89 7.32 3.03
CA ILE A 51 4.32 6.00 3.36
C ILE A 51 5.40 4.91 3.30
N VAL A 52 6.25 4.90 2.27
CA VAL A 52 7.34 3.93 2.16
C VAL A 52 8.39 4.11 3.25
N TYR A 53 8.70 5.36 3.62
CA TYR A 53 9.62 5.65 4.70
C TYR A 53 9.08 5.18 6.05
N GLU A 54 7.83 5.54 6.39
CA GLU A 54 7.15 5.12 7.62
C GLU A 54 7.13 3.60 7.73
N PHE A 55 6.72 2.90 6.66
CA PHE A 55 6.71 1.44 6.63
C PHE A 55 8.09 0.82 6.94
N ARG A 56 9.17 1.36 6.36
CA ARG A 56 10.53 0.89 6.65
C ARG A 56 10.89 1.10 8.12
N GLN A 57 10.62 2.28 8.67
CA GLN A 57 10.88 2.58 10.08
C GLN A 57 10.12 1.60 11.00
N HIS A 58 8.84 1.34 10.71
CA HIS A 58 8.05 0.36 11.45
C HIS A 58 8.65 -1.05 11.39
N CYS A 59 9.09 -1.53 10.21
CA CYS A 59 9.72 -2.84 10.09
C CYS A 59 11.10 -2.90 10.79
N ASP A 60 11.88 -1.83 10.70
CA ASP A 60 13.23 -1.77 11.26
C ASP A 60 13.20 -1.68 12.80
N MET A 61 12.14 -1.12 13.39
CA MET A 61 11.99 -0.97 14.84
C MET A 61 11.76 -2.29 15.60
N ASN A 62 11.51 -3.41 14.91
CA ASN A 62 11.53 -4.79 15.44
C ASN A 62 10.87 -4.99 16.81
N ASP A 63 9.79 -4.26 17.09
CA ASP A 63 8.97 -4.46 18.29
C ASP A 63 7.75 -5.28 17.89
N ALA A 64 7.74 -6.55 18.29
CA ALA A 64 6.68 -7.52 18.00
C ALA A 64 5.29 -7.13 18.54
N SER A 65 5.18 -5.98 19.20
CA SER A 65 3.97 -5.46 19.83
C SER A 65 3.28 -4.35 19.02
N GLN A 66 3.84 -3.93 17.88
CA GLN A 66 3.25 -2.81 17.13
C GLN A 66 2.07 -3.28 16.27
N GLU A 67 0.88 -2.77 16.61
CA GLU A 67 -0.34 -2.87 15.81
C GLU A 67 -0.05 -2.49 14.35
N SER A 68 -0.71 -3.17 13.42
CA SER A 68 -0.45 -2.96 11.99
C SER A 68 -0.60 -1.48 11.64
N PRO A 69 0.40 -0.84 11.00
CA PRO A 69 0.29 0.54 10.56
C PRO A 69 -0.80 0.76 9.49
N PHE A 70 -1.41 -0.33 9.01
CA PHE A 70 -2.47 -0.33 7.99
C PHE A 70 -3.87 -0.56 8.55
N PHE A 71 -4.01 -1.03 9.78
CA PHE A 71 -5.29 -1.51 10.32
C PHE A 71 -5.58 -0.92 11.69
N GLU A 72 -5.84 0.39 11.75
CA GLU A 72 -6.71 0.90 12.81
C GLU A 72 -8.16 0.64 12.36
N ILE A 73 -8.82 -0.35 12.98
CA ILE A 73 -10.27 -0.56 12.92
C ILE A 73 -10.85 -0.18 14.28
#